data_AF-A0A2E5JKN5-F1
#
_entry.id   AF-A0A2E5JKN5-F1
#
_cell.length_a   1.000
_cell.length_b   1.000
_cell.length_c   1.000
_cell.angle_alpha   90.00
_cell.angle_beta   90.00
_cell.angle_gamma   90.00
#
_symmetry.space_group_name_H-M   'P 1'
#
loop_
_entity.id
_entity.type
_entity.pdbx_description
1 polymer ?
#
loop_
_entity_poly.entity_id
_entity_poly.type
_entity_poly.pdbx_seq_one_letter_code
_entity_poly.pdbx_strand_id
1 'polypeptide(L)'
;MFKKKTLVAALTTLLCLSPLFASWARTQAVPGQSYAPDSEIPHAIGVYITKNGQEKIFNGLPALMRNNGLSVSQAYFHKQHFEMEEKSLEEMLPSEGALRDAALKIKETLQRFLMGLEFEKHKFAVDIEGIDLNIDWSNVHIELDPLSKMAGKLKLKLVLVTEGMDLNVAKIRASDLGNDFLGEVGVDKFSLYFDQGSRPLRIEVPIEMDNNPGAVGPSLRIGQLKSNIDEIALGANFQGGITLPEIEIRINGRVIKANYSELENMLKDNEEKIVAAIKKSMNSWVTDDAAAMVNEMISGKTKEGLFQEINVMDPAGIPEGQIVSPFQWGIKLKNYNFVNDSLHLTLDGYLKDDAKGSTPFSRDLMALQPPVPHRVSEHHDFVLSVNQGFVNRIVQLSYNRGYFNTFDTEDGETYTIAKVPEFKLKNADEHSPARLGVELEYTVTGVGATLVNNPIRINFDMFLDFPVEDGQIKIIATEIDMDSVHVDKKYIKRFLGLMSWSGVVMPQVRKRFKDAQNDVRGMILADEFPIPESMAGIPLNIVEAQVDPNGHLMINIDTQLD
;
A
#
# COMPACT_ATOMS: atom_id res chain seq x y z
N MET A 1 -29.37 -31.26 -33.67
CA MET A 1 -28.20 -32.05 -34.15
C MET A 1 -27.09 -31.04 -34.39
N PHE A 2 -26.07 -30.97 -33.53
CA PHE A 2 -25.06 -29.89 -33.51
C PHE A 2 -24.19 -29.86 -34.78
N LYS A 3 -23.84 -28.69 -35.33
CA LYS A 3 -22.83 -28.54 -36.38
C LYS A 3 -21.45 -28.32 -35.74
N LYS A 4 -20.39 -28.95 -36.28
CA LYS A 4 -19.04 -28.96 -35.70
C LYS A 4 -18.46 -27.54 -35.51
N LYS A 5 -18.58 -26.67 -36.53
CA LYS A 5 -18.02 -25.30 -36.51
C LYS A 5 -18.66 -24.39 -35.46
N THR A 6 -19.92 -24.65 -35.14
CA THR A 6 -20.72 -23.75 -34.32
C THR A 6 -20.50 -23.94 -32.82
N LEU A 7 -20.18 -25.17 -32.38
CA LEU A 7 -19.76 -25.43 -31.00
C LEU A 7 -18.38 -24.82 -30.69
N VAL A 8 -17.52 -24.73 -31.71
CA VAL A 8 -16.16 -24.19 -31.62
C VAL A 8 -16.19 -22.67 -31.51
N ALA A 9 -16.87 -22.00 -32.45
CA ALA A 9 -17.08 -20.57 -32.39
C ALA A 9 -17.85 -20.16 -31.12
N ALA A 10 -18.67 -21.06 -30.57
CA ALA A 10 -19.33 -20.86 -29.29
C ALA A 10 -18.36 -20.85 -28.10
N LEU A 11 -17.43 -21.81 -28.06
CA LEU A 11 -16.41 -21.92 -27.02
C LEU A 11 -15.43 -20.73 -27.13
N THR A 12 -14.81 -20.55 -28.30
CA THR A 12 -14.63 -19.29 -29.03
C THR A 12 -14.92 -17.96 -28.29
N THR A 13 -16.10 -17.44 -28.58
CA THR A 13 -16.62 -16.16 -28.10
C THR A 13 -16.95 -16.17 -26.60
N LEU A 14 -17.37 -17.32 -26.06
CA LEU A 14 -17.71 -17.49 -24.65
C LEU A 14 -16.51 -17.28 -23.72
N LEU A 15 -15.34 -17.74 -24.15
CA LEU A 15 -14.19 -17.88 -23.29
C LEU A 15 -13.14 -16.81 -23.52
N CYS A 16 -13.33 -15.89 -24.46
CA CYS A 16 -12.56 -14.65 -24.55
C CYS A 16 -12.85 -13.76 -23.32
N LEU A 17 -12.16 -14.07 -22.23
CA LEU A 17 -12.07 -13.36 -20.96
C LEU A 17 -11.15 -12.14 -21.03
N SER A 18 -10.57 -11.79 -22.19
CA SER A 18 -9.75 -10.58 -22.34
C SER A 18 -10.44 -9.29 -21.83
N PRO A 19 -11.77 -9.07 -21.97
CA PRO A 19 -12.44 -7.91 -21.37
C PRO A 19 -12.58 -8.00 -19.84
N LEU A 20 -12.48 -9.20 -19.26
CA LEU A 20 -12.50 -9.41 -17.80
C LEU A 20 -11.24 -8.88 -17.12
N PHE A 21 -10.13 -8.88 -17.85
CA PHE A 21 -8.82 -8.54 -17.33
C PHE A 21 -8.37 -7.14 -17.74
N ALA A 22 -8.74 -6.66 -18.93
CA ALA A 22 -8.53 -5.26 -19.32
C ALA A 22 -9.21 -4.24 -18.38
N SER A 23 -10.28 -4.65 -17.68
CA SER A 23 -11.00 -3.78 -16.74
C SER A 23 -10.33 -3.61 -15.38
N TRP A 24 -9.43 -4.51 -14.98
CA TRP A 24 -8.61 -4.40 -13.77
C TRP A 24 -7.54 -3.32 -13.90
N ALA A 25 -7.07 -3.01 -15.11
CA ALA A 25 -6.03 -2.00 -15.34
C ALA A 25 -6.54 -0.55 -15.19
N ARG A 26 -7.87 -0.33 -15.11
CA ARG A 26 -8.49 0.99 -14.94
C ARG A 26 -9.04 1.17 -13.53
N THR A 27 -8.14 1.35 -12.57
CA THR A 27 -8.50 1.63 -11.19
C THR A 27 -8.48 3.13 -10.90
N GLN A 28 -9.46 3.58 -10.12
CA GLN A 28 -9.46 4.91 -9.51
C GLN A 28 -9.76 4.75 -8.03
N ALA A 29 -8.94 5.39 -7.19
CA ALA A 29 -9.18 5.47 -5.76
C ALA A 29 -10.44 6.31 -5.50
N VAL A 30 -11.32 5.81 -4.63
CA VAL A 30 -12.56 6.52 -4.24
C VAL A 30 -12.43 7.06 -2.82
N PRO A 31 -12.32 8.39 -2.62
CA PRO A 31 -12.24 8.96 -1.27
C PRO A 31 -13.52 8.74 -0.47
N GLY A 32 -13.39 8.31 0.80
CA GLY A 32 -14.47 8.34 1.78
C GLY A 32 -15.41 7.12 1.83
N GLN A 33 -15.10 6.02 1.15
CA GLN A 33 -15.85 4.77 1.29
C GLN A 33 -15.25 3.86 2.37
N SER A 34 -16.11 3.09 3.05
CA SER A 34 -15.71 2.12 4.08
C SER A 34 -15.77 0.68 3.57
N TYR A 35 -14.86 -0.17 4.08
CA TYR A 35 -14.81 -1.59 3.77
C TYR A 35 -16.09 -2.30 4.23
N ALA A 36 -16.79 -2.99 3.32
CA ALA A 36 -18.05 -3.67 3.60
C ALA A 36 -17.87 -5.21 3.68
N PRO A 37 -17.97 -5.83 4.88
CA PRO A 37 -17.53 -7.21 5.12
C PRO A 37 -18.51 -8.31 4.68
N ASP A 38 -19.75 -7.99 4.27
CA ASP A 38 -20.82 -8.98 4.07
C ASP A 38 -20.53 -10.04 2.96
N SER A 39 -19.46 -9.87 2.19
CA SER A 39 -19.00 -10.83 1.17
C SER A 39 -17.47 -10.89 1.05
N GLU A 40 -16.81 -10.99 2.21
CA GLU A 40 -15.35 -11.13 2.30
C GLU A 40 -14.84 -12.46 1.72
N ILE A 41 -13.80 -12.34 0.91
CA ILE A 41 -13.01 -13.40 0.29
C ILE A 41 -11.74 -13.56 1.14
N PRO A 42 -11.65 -14.62 1.98
CA PRO A 42 -10.49 -14.80 2.84
C PRO A 42 -9.27 -15.14 1.99
N HIS A 43 -8.11 -14.60 2.35
CA HIS A 43 -6.87 -14.80 1.58
C HIS A 43 -7.07 -14.51 0.09
N ALA A 44 -7.79 -13.43 -0.25
CA ALA A 44 -8.07 -13.05 -1.63
C ALA A 44 -6.78 -12.88 -2.44
N ILE A 45 -5.79 -12.23 -1.82
CA ILE A 45 -4.45 -12.07 -2.34
C ILE A 45 -3.45 -12.41 -1.23
N GLY A 46 -2.44 -13.21 -1.53
CA GLY A 46 -1.28 -13.40 -0.67
C GLY A 46 -0.05 -12.80 -1.34
N VAL A 47 0.74 -12.03 -0.60
CA VAL A 47 2.00 -11.47 -1.09
C VAL A 47 3.13 -12.10 -0.29
N TYR A 48 3.99 -12.86 -0.95
CA TYR A 48 5.18 -13.45 -0.36
C TYR A 48 6.38 -12.66 -0.83
N ILE A 49 7.02 -11.93 0.08
CA ILE A 49 8.27 -11.24 -0.17
C ILE A 49 9.38 -12.21 0.24
N THR A 50 10.06 -12.78 -0.74
CA THR A 50 11.08 -13.81 -0.48
C THR A 50 12.29 -13.19 0.21
N LYS A 51 13.28 -14.01 0.56
CA LYS A 51 14.54 -13.48 1.09
C LYS A 51 15.22 -12.53 0.10
N ASN A 52 15.23 -12.87 -1.19
CA ASN A 52 15.79 -12.02 -2.25
C ASN A 52 15.02 -10.70 -2.37
N GLY A 53 13.68 -10.76 -2.39
CA GLY A 53 12.83 -9.56 -2.44
C GLY A 53 12.98 -8.68 -1.19
N GLN A 54 13.13 -9.29 -0.01
CA GLN A 54 13.41 -8.58 1.24
C GLN A 54 14.74 -7.83 1.13
N GLU A 55 15.82 -8.48 0.70
CA GLU A 55 17.14 -7.85 0.54
C GLU A 55 17.10 -6.68 -0.45
N LYS A 56 16.38 -6.82 -1.57
CA LYS A 56 16.18 -5.72 -2.53
C LYS A 56 15.40 -4.55 -1.93
N ILE A 57 14.22 -4.79 -1.34
CA ILE A 57 13.42 -3.72 -0.72
C ILE A 57 14.19 -3.01 0.39
N PHE A 58 14.84 -3.81 1.25
CA PHE A 58 15.51 -3.30 2.45
C PHE A 58 16.73 -2.45 2.13
N ASN A 59 17.45 -2.74 1.05
CA ASN A 59 18.60 -1.94 0.62
C ASN A 59 18.25 -0.87 -0.42
N GLY A 60 17.17 -1.05 -1.18
CA GLY A 60 16.74 -0.17 -2.27
C GLY A 60 15.72 0.91 -1.86
N LEU A 61 15.52 1.14 -0.55
CA LEU A 61 14.54 2.12 -0.06
C LEU A 61 14.73 3.55 -0.63
N PRO A 62 15.96 4.09 -0.82
CA PRO A 62 16.15 5.38 -1.49
C PRO A 62 15.59 5.42 -2.91
N ALA A 63 15.83 4.37 -3.70
CA ALA A 63 15.35 4.28 -5.07
C ALA A 63 13.83 4.20 -5.10
N LEU A 64 13.25 3.40 -4.20
CA LEU A 64 11.81 3.34 -3.96
C LEU A 64 11.21 4.70 -3.67
N MET A 65 11.77 5.46 -2.72
CA MET A 65 11.23 6.77 -2.37
C MET A 65 11.28 7.75 -3.55
N ARG A 66 12.42 7.81 -4.26
CA ARG A 66 12.57 8.66 -5.45
C ARG A 66 11.60 8.31 -6.57
N ASN A 67 11.41 7.02 -6.84
CA ASN A 67 10.48 6.55 -7.88
C ASN A 67 9.02 6.90 -7.56
N ASN A 68 8.69 7.12 -6.28
CA ASN A 68 7.37 7.58 -5.85
C ASN A 68 7.30 9.11 -5.64
N GLY A 69 8.29 9.86 -6.12
CA GLY A 69 8.31 11.32 -6.02
C GLY A 69 8.57 11.86 -4.60
N LEU A 70 9.04 11.02 -3.68
CA LEU A 70 9.37 11.41 -2.32
C LEU A 70 10.87 11.78 -2.24
N SER A 71 11.16 13.02 -1.84
CA SER A 71 12.50 13.44 -1.46
C SER A 71 12.56 13.63 0.05
N VAL A 72 13.46 12.90 0.72
CA VAL A 72 13.80 13.09 2.15
C VAL A 72 15.05 13.95 2.34
N SER A 73 15.62 14.45 1.24
CA SER A 73 16.89 15.17 1.27
C SER A 73 16.72 16.68 1.40
N GLN A 74 15.53 17.22 1.17
CA GLN A 74 15.30 18.66 1.26
C GLN A 74 13.94 18.97 1.87
N ALA A 75 13.91 19.90 2.82
CA ALA A 75 12.69 20.45 3.40
C ALA A 75 12.80 21.96 3.56
N TYR A 76 11.77 22.68 3.09
CA TYR A 76 11.69 24.13 3.23
C TYR A 76 10.44 24.52 4.04
N PHE A 77 10.63 25.30 5.10
CA PHE A 77 9.54 25.86 5.89
C PHE A 77 9.59 27.38 5.82
N HIS A 78 8.50 27.98 5.35
CA HIS A 78 8.43 29.43 5.14
C HIS A 78 8.51 30.23 6.44
N LYS A 79 7.68 29.86 7.43
CA LYS A 79 7.63 30.50 8.74
C LYS A 79 7.13 29.51 9.80
N GLN A 80 7.75 29.53 10.97
CA GLN A 80 7.33 28.85 12.19
C GLN A 80 7.19 29.89 13.31
N HIS A 81 6.16 29.76 14.13
CA HIS A 81 5.89 30.65 15.26
C HIS A 81 5.69 29.82 16.51
N PHE A 82 6.46 30.12 17.56
CA PHE A 82 6.35 29.50 18.88
C PHE A 82 6.00 30.58 19.89
N GLU A 83 4.98 30.34 20.71
CA GLU A 83 4.54 31.28 21.73
C GLU A 83 4.49 30.53 23.07
N MET A 84 5.10 31.09 24.10
CA MET A 84 5.01 30.52 25.45
C MET A 84 3.82 31.08 26.22
N GLU A 85 3.38 30.32 27.22
CA GLU A 85 2.42 30.82 28.21
C GLU A 85 3.02 31.99 29.01
N GLU A 86 2.16 32.90 29.45
CA GLU A 86 2.53 34.05 30.27
C GLU A 86 3.10 33.58 31.62
N LYS A 87 4.33 34.01 31.95
CA LYS A 87 5.04 33.64 33.20
C LYS A 87 5.79 34.82 33.79
N SER A 88 6.01 34.79 35.09
CA SER A 88 6.93 35.73 35.76
C SER A 88 8.39 35.36 35.49
N LEU A 89 9.30 36.34 35.56
CA LEU A 89 10.74 36.09 35.39
C LEU A 89 11.26 35.03 36.38
N GLU A 90 10.75 35.04 37.61
CA GLU A 90 11.09 34.11 38.69
C GLU A 90 10.75 32.65 38.35
N GLU A 91 9.67 32.43 37.62
CA GLU A 91 9.19 31.12 37.15
C GLU A 91 9.96 30.62 35.91
N MET A 92 10.58 31.54 35.16
CA MET A 92 11.40 31.22 33.99
C MET A 92 12.86 30.88 34.35
N LEU A 93 13.34 31.37 35.49
CA LEU A 93 14.70 31.16 35.94
C LEU A 93 14.85 29.83 36.71
N PRO A 94 16.03 29.19 36.68
CA PRO A 94 16.34 28.06 37.55
C PRO A 94 16.04 28.38 39.02
N SER A 95 15.73 27.37 39.84
CA SER A 95 15.36 27.57 41.25
C SER A 95 16.45 28.25 42.07
N GLU A 96 17.73 28.02 41.74
CA GLU A 96 18.89 28.61 42.43
C GLU A 96 20.06 28.84 41.44
N GLY A 97 20.98 29.74 41.78
CA GLY A 97 22.26 29.92 41.08
C GLY A 97 22.55 31.35 40.61
N ALA A 98 23.80 31.59 40.19
CA ALA A 98 24.31 32.93 39.85
C ALA A 98 23.51 33.65 38.75
N LEU A 99 22.93 32.90 37.80
CA LEU A 99 22.07 33.46 36.76
C LEU A 99 20.76 34.01 37.34
N ARG A 100 20.13 33.27 38.28
CA ARG A 100 18.91 33.70 38.96
C ARG A 100 19.18 34.98 39.74
N ASP A 101 20.24 34.99 40.55
CA ASP A 101 20.59 36.15 41.38
C ASP A 101 20.88 37.39 40.54
N ALA A 102 21.62 37.22 39.43
CA ALA A 102 21.91 38.31 38.51
C ALA A 102 20.65 38.83 37.82
N ALA A 103 19.81 37.94 37.29
CA ALA A 103 18.58 38.31 36.58
C ALA A 103 17.57 39.00 37.50
N LEU A 104 17.37 38.51 38.73
CA LEU A 104 16.50 39.15 39.72
C LEU A 104 17.04 40.51 40.16
N LYS A 105 18.36 40.64 40.34
CA LYS A 105 18.98 41.93 40.67
C LYS A 105 18.85 42.94 39.52
N ILE A 106 18.96 42.49 38.27
CA ILE A 106 18.69 43.31 37.08
C ILE A 106 17.22 43.74 37.08
N LYS A 107 16.27 42.81 37.29
CA LYS A 107 14.83 43.09 37.40
C LYS A 107 14.56 44.15 38.47
N GLU A 108 15.05 43.98 39.69
CA GLU A 108 14.88 44.94 40.79
C GLU A 108 15.48 46.32 40.47
N THR A 109 16.58 46.35 39.72
CA THR A 109 17.22 47.60 39.31
C THR A 109 16.37 48.29 38.25
N LEU A 110 15.95 47.56 37.21
CA LEU A 110 15.07 48.08 36.16
C LEU A 110 13.75 48.57 36.72
N GLN A 111 13.09 47.80 37.60
CA GLN A 111 11.83 48.21 38.26
C GLN A 111 11.98 49.50 39.09
N ARG A 112 13.14 49.70 39.74
CA ARG A 112 13.43 50.95 40.46
C ARG A 112 13.60 52.15 39.54
N PHE A 113 14.20 51.96 38.37
CA PHE A 113 14.43 53.04 37.40
C PHE A 113 13.22 53.29 36.47
N LEU A 114 12.40 52.27 36.24
CA LEU A 114 11.28 52.26 35.31
C LEU A 114 9.94 52.21 36.06
N MET A 115 9.79 53.04 37.10
CA MET A 115 8.54 53.15 37.86
C MET A 115 7.35 53.44 36.92
N GLY A 116 6.41 52.48 36.82
CA GLY A 116 5.21 52.58 35.99
C GLY A 116 5.16 51.66 34.76
N LEU A 117 6.23 50.90 34.46
CA LEU A 117 6.21 49.82 33.47
C LEU A 117 5.93 48.48 34.16
N GLU A 118 4.90 47.76 33.69
CA GLU A 118 4.50 46.43 34.22
C GLU A 118 5.44 45.33 33.70
N PHE A 119 6.65 45.26 34.25
CA PHE A 119 7.70 44.29 33.88
C PHE A 119 7.64 42.98 34.72
N GLU A 120 6.46 42.58 35.18
CA GLU A 120 6.32 41.42 36.08
C GLU A 120 6.04 40.11 35.35
N LYS A 121 5.42 40.20 34.17
CA LYS A 121 4.98 39.05 33.38
C LYS A 121 5.55 39.14 31.98
N HIS A 122 5.92 37.99 31.45
CA HIS A 122 6.55 37.84 30.15
C HIS A 122 5.78 36.82 29.34
N LYS A 123 5.60 37.11 28.05
CA LYS A 123 5.00 36.18 27.09
C LYS A 123 5.87 36.17 25.83
N PHE A 124 6.90 35.34 25.83
CA PHE A 124 7.82 35.33 24.70
C PHE A 124 7.24 34.62 23.48
N ALA A 125 7.48 35.20 22.32
CA ALA A 125 7.27 34.59 21.03
C ALA A 125 8.60 34.44 20.29
N VAL A 126 8.76 33.34 19.54
CA VAL A 126 9.88 33.09 18.66
C VAL A 126 9.35 32.84 17.25
N ASP A 127 9.69 33.74 16.33
CA ASP A 127 9.46 33.62 14.90
C ASP A 127 10.72 33.11 14.20
N ILE A 128 10.57 32.06 13.41
CA ILE A 128 11.63 31.47 12.59
C ILE A 128 11.18 31.51 11.13
N GLU A 129 11.92 32.19 10.27
CA GLU A 129 11.58 32.38 8.85
C GLU A 129 12.65 31.76 7.94
N GLY A 130 12.19 31.17 6.84
CA GLY A 130 13.04 30.62 5.78
C GLY A 130 13.97 29.51 6.27
N ILE A 131 13.41 28.43 6.81
CA ILE A 131 14.14 27.23 7.24
C ILE A 131 14.34 26.36 6.01
N ASP A 132 15.59 26.17 5.60
CA ASP A 132 16.01 25.26 4.53
C ASP A 132 16.91 24.18 5.11
N LEU A 133 16.41 22.95 5.15
CA LEU A 133 17.11 21.77 5.63
C LEU A 133 17.48 20.90 4.44
N ASN A 134 18.77 20.69 4.25
CA ASN A 134 19.32 19.77 3.26
C ASN A 134 20.05 18.64 3.99
N ILE A 135 19.69 17.40 3.70
CA ILE A 135 20.31 16.20 4.25
C ILE A 135 20.74 15.31 3.09
N ASP A 136 22.03 15.00 3.05
CA ASP A 136 22.58 14.05 2.09
C ASP A 136 22.67 12.66 2.75
N TRP A 137 21.67 11.83 2.49
CA TRP A 137 21.61 10.49 3.07
C TRP A 137 22.60 9.56 2.36
N SER A 138 23.68 9.19 3.05
CA SER A 138 24.68 8.26 2.53
C SER A 138 24.19 6.82 2.55
N ASN A 139 23.32 6.45 3.49
CA ASN A 139 22.71 5.13 3.56
C ASN A 139 21.32 5.19 4.21
N VAL A 140 20.33 4.58 3.57
CA VAL A 140 18.99 4.37 4.13
C VAL A 140 18.59 2.94 3.84
N HIS A 141 18.39 2.14 4.88
CA HIS A 141 18.00 0.74 4.72
C HIS A 141 17.13 0.26 5.88
N ILE A 142 16.50 -0.90 5.70
CA ILE A 142 15.70 -1.57 6.72
C ILE A 142 16.43 -2.82 7.18
N GLU A 143 16.65 -2.96 8.49
CA GLU A 143 17.14 -4.20 9.07
C GLU A 143 15.95 -5.00 9.64
N LEU A 144 15.84 -6.28 9.28
CA LEU A 144 14.89 -7.21 9.93
C LEU A 144 15.56 -7.81 11.18
N ASP A 145 14.90 -7.73 12.34
CA ASP A 145 15.36 -8.43 13.54
C ASP A 145 15.31 -9.96 13.28
N PRO A 146 16.44 -10.68 13.39
CA PRO A 146 16.48 -12.13 13.17
C PRO A 146 15.51 -12.91 14.08
N LEU A 147 15.17 -12.37 15.24
CA LEU A 147 14.24 -12.99 16.20
C LEU A 147 12.76 -12.75 15.86
N SER A 148 12.45 -11.88 14.88
CA SER A 148 11.08 -11.59 14.43
C SER A 148 10.30 -12.86 14.10
N LYS A 149 10.97 -13.79 13.40
CA LYS A 149 10.38 -15.07 12.95
C LYS A 149 9.90 -15.93 14.11
N MET A 150 10.65 -15.95 15.22
CA MET A 150 10.34 -16.78 16.40
C MET A 150 9.28 -16.16 17.31
N ALA A 151 9.20 -14.82 17.34
CA ALA A 151 8.30 -14.09 18.22
C ALA A 151 6.87 -13.95 17.67
N GLY A 152 6.63 -14.29 16.39
CA GLY A 152 5.37 -13.98 15.71
C GLY A 152 5.11 -12.47 15.60
N LYS A 153 6.18 -11.67 15.69
CA LYS A 153 6.19 -10.21 15.62
C LYS A 153 7.13 -9.79 14.51
N LEU A 154 6.71 -8.89 13.63
CA LEU A 154 7.61 -8.30 12.65
C LEU A 154 8.27 -7.07 13.27
N LYS A 155 9.56 -7.20 13.58
CA LYS A 155 10.39 -6.12 14.08
C LYS A 155 11.39 -5.71 13.02
N LEU A 156 11.21 -4.50 12.53
CA LEU A 156 12.06 -3.85 11.55
C LEU A 156 12.79 -2.69 12.22
N LYS A 157 13.93 -2.29 11.66
CA LYS A 157 14.65 -1.10 12.07
C LYS A 157 15.05 -0.32 10.83
N LEU A 158 14.42 0.83 10.62
CA LEU A 158 14.85 1.76 9.58
C LEU A 158 16.10 2.47 10.09
N VAL A 159 17.19 2.36 9.34
CA VAL A 159 18.48 2.98 9.64
C VAL A 159 18.71 4.08 8.62
N LEU A 160 18.88 5.30 9.11
CA LEU A 160 19.16 6.49 8.33
C LEU A 160 20.56 6.99 8.69
N VAL A 161 21.45 7.09 7.70
CA VAL A 161 22.82 7.57 7.88
C VAL A 161 23.08 8.71 6.91
N THR A 162 23.66 9.80 7.44
CA THR A 162 24.07 10.95 6.66
C THR A 162 25.47 11.40 7.07
N GLU A 163 26.28 11.76 6.08
CA GLU A 163 27.61 12.35 6.28
C GLU A 163 27.57 13.88 6.23
N GLY A 164 26.42 14.47 5.87
CA GLY A 164 26.28 15.90 5.69
C GLY A 164 24.84 16.38 5.86
N MET A 165 24.67 17.36 6.75
CA MET A 165 23.43 18.09 6.93
C MET A 165 23.75 19.58 6.93
N ASP A 166 22.99 20.34 6.16
CA ASP A 166 23.02 21.80 6.13
C ASP A 166 21.64 22.32 6.49
N LEU A 167 21.54 22.97 7.66
CA LEU A 167 20.35 23.71 8.07
C LEU A 167 20.64 25.19 7.95
N ASN A 168 19.89 25.89 7.11
CA ASN A 168 19.96 27.32 6.94
C ASN A 168 18.63 27.95 7.39
N VAL A 169 18.72 29.01 8.18
CA VAL A 169 17.56 29.74 8.68
C VAL A 169 17.77 31.20 8.34
N ALA A 170 16.89 31.76 7.51
CA ALA A 170 17.02 33.13 7.04
C ALA A 170 16.95 34.13 8.22
N LYS A 171 16.03 33.90 9.16
CA LYS A 171 15.78 34.82 10.27
C LYS A 171 15.21 34.09 11.49
N ILE A 172 15.77 34.37 12.67
CA ILE A 172 15.20 33.99 13.97
C ILE A 172 14.97 35.28 14.75
N ARG A 173 13.75 35.49 15.27
CA ARG A 173 13.42 36.62 16.15
C ARG A 173 12.68 36.13 17.37
N ALA A 174 13.07 36.65 18.52
CA ALA A 174 12.38 36.48 19.78
C ALA A 174 11.91 37.85 20.27
N SER A 175 10.68 37.93 20.74
CA SER A 175 10.08 39.14 21.30
C SER A 175 9.26 38.78 22.53
N ASP A 176 9.02 39.76 23.40
CA ASP A 176 8.08 39.61 24.51
C ASP A 176 6.77 40.34 24.18
N LEU A 177 5.71 39.57 23.91
CA LEU A 177 4.40 40.08 23.52
C LEU A 177 3.70 40.87 24.64
N GLY A 178 4.13 40.70 25.89
CA GLY A 178 3.64 41.50 27.02
C GLY A 178 4.43 42.80 27.22
N ASN A 179 5.63 42.89 26.64
CA ASN A 179 6.58 43.97 26.89
C ASN A 179 7.23 44.44 25.59
N ASP A 180 6.42 44.95 24.65
CA ASP A 180 6.86 45.44 23.33
C ASP A 180 8.05 46.41 23.38
N PHE A 181 8.19 47.17 24.47
CA PHE A 181 9.27 48.14 24.68
C PHE A 181 10.66 47.50 24.80
N LEU A 182 10.75 46.19 25.07
CA LEU A 182 12.01 45.45 25.07
C LEU A 182 12.55 45.20 23.65
N GLY A 183 11.69 45.37 22.64
CA GLY A 183 12.02 45.12 21.24
C GLY A 183 12.25 43.63 20.94
N GLU A 184 12.88 43.38 19.79
CA GLU A 184 13.18 42.03 19.31
C GLU A 184 14.68 41.73 19.46
N VAL A 185 14.98 40.48 19.83
CA VAL A 185 16.33 39.91 19.84
C VAL A 185 16.37 38.77 18.83
N GLY A 186 17.46 38.60 18.08
CA GLY A 186 17.53 37.48 17.15
C GLY A 186 18.79 37.41 16.33
N VAL A 187 18.80 36.52 15.34
CA VAL A 187 19.94 36.30 14.44
C VAL A 187 19.46 36.21 13.00
N ASP A 188 20.29 36.72 12.09
CA ASP A 188 20.07 36.61 10.65
C ASP A 188 21.03 35.60 10.04
N LYS A 189 20.53 34.84 9.05
CA LYS A 189 21.28 33.81 8.33
C LYS A 189 22.01 32.85 9.27
N PHE A 190 21.26 32.28 10.21
CA PHE A 190 21.77 31.21 11.05
C PHE A 190 22.00 29.98 10.19
N SER A 191 23.14 29.33 10.36
CA SER A 191 23.44 28.06 9.70
C SER A 191 24.04 27.08 10.68
N LEU A 192 23.67 25.81 10.52
CA LEU A 192 24.19 24.66 11.26
C LEU A 192 24.63 23.63 10.24
N TYR A 193 25.88 23.16 10.37
CA TYR A 193 26.51 22.26 9.42
C TYR A 193 27.40 21.23 10.13
N PHE A 194 27.77 20.15 9.43
CA PHE A 194 28.70 19.16 9.96
C PHE A 194 30.14 19.66 9.83
N ASP A 195 30.91 19.57 10.92
CA ASP A 195 32.34 19.92 10.88
C ASP A 195 33.14 18.90 10.04
N GLN A 196 34.28 19.34 9.50
CA GLN A 196 35.19 18.47 8.78
C GLN A 196 35.67 17.31 9.66
N GLY A 197 35.48 16.07 9.20
CA GLY A 197 35.86 14.86 9.93
C GLY A 197 34.89 14.47 11.05
N SER A 198 33.71 15.09 11.11
CA SER A 198 32.61 14.64 11.96
C SER A 198 32.22 13.19 11.67
N ARG A 199 31.73 12.48 12.68
CA ARG A 199 31.14 11.15 12.48
C ARG A 199 29.81 11.29 11.74
N PRO A 200 29.43 10.31 10.89
CA PRO A 200 28.11 10.32 10.28
C PRO A 200 27.01 10.30 11.34
N LEU A 201 25.95 11.08 11.13
CA LEU A 201 24.74 11.01 11.92
C LEU A 201 23.99 9.74 11.54
N ARG A 202 23.65 8.94 12.54
CA ARG A 202 22.90 7.70 12.44
C ARG A 202 21.64 7.83 13.27
N ILE A 203 20.49 7.73 12.63
CA ILE A 203 19.17 7.67 13.28
C ILE A 203 18.62 6.26 13.04
N GLU A 204 18.22 5.59 14.11
CA GLU A 204 17.54 4.30 14.05
C GLU A 204 16.09 4.47 14.50
N VAL A 205 15.17 4.01 13.65
CA VAL A 205 13.73 4.03 13.91
C VAL A 205 13.26 2.57 14.03
N PRO A 206 13.06 2.06 15.25
CA PRO A 206 12.50 0.73 15.46
C PRO A 206 11.02 0.73 15.07
N ILE A 207 10.62 -0.22 14.24
CA ILE A 207 9.26 -0.39 13.74
C ILE A 207 8.79 -1.79 14.18
N GLU A 208 7.73 -1.84 14.96
CA GLU A 208 7.10 -3.08 15.37
C GLU A 208 5.71 -3.17 14.76
N MET A 209 5.42 -4.31 14.13
CA MET A 209 4.10 -4.63 13.62
C MET A 209 3.59 -5.84 14.39
N ASP A 210 2.37 -5.78 14.88
CA ASP A 210 1.75 -6.85 15.67
C ASP A 210 0.44 -7.28 15.01
N ASN A 211 0.26 -8.59 14.82
CA ASN A 211 -1.03 -9.15 14.44
C ASN A 211 -2.02 -8.96 15.60
N ASN A 212 -3.15 -8.29 15.37
CA ASN A 212 -4.20 -8.09 16.38
C ASN A 212 -5.43 -8.96 16.05
N PRO A 213 -5.61 -10.11 16.73
CA PRO A 213 -6.77 -10.96 16.52
C PRO A 213 -8.07 -10.19 16.83
N GLY A 214 -8.92 -10.00 15.83
CA GLY A 214 -10.22 -9.30 15.98
C GLY A 214 -10.23 -7.83 15.55
N ALA A 215 -9.08 -7.24 15.21
CA ALA A 215 -9.02 -5.91 14.60
C ALA A 215 -9.18 -5.97 13.06
N VAL A 216 -9.40 -4.80 12.44
CA VAL A 216 -9.51 -4.63 10.97
C VAL A 216 -8.19 -4.94 10.26
N GLY A 217 -7.08 -5.02 10.98
CA GLY A 217 -5.76 -5.39 10.49
C GLY A 217 -4.70 -5.39 11.59
N PRO A 218 -3.42 -5.58 11.24
CA PRO A 218 -2.30 -5.46 12.16
C PRO A 218 -2.14 -4.03 12.70
N SER A 219 -1.51 -3.88 13.86
CA SER A 219 -1.08 -2.56 14.36
C SER A 219 0.39 -2.32 14.08
N LEU A 220 0.71 -1.11 13.63
CA LEU A 220 2.08 -0.62 13.47
C LEU A 220 2.41 0.33 14.62
N ARG A 221 3.62 0.19 15.17
CA ARG A 221 4.13 1.04 16.26
C ARG A 221 5.58 1.40 15.99
N ILE A 222 5.93 2.64 16.31
CA ILE A 222 7.31 3.10 16.34
C ILE A 222 7.82 3.01 17.77
N GLY A 223 8.93 2.30 17.94
CA GLY A 223 9.65 2.23 19.21
C GLY A 223 10.40 3.51 19.52
N GLN A 224 11.19 3.50 20.58
CA GLN A 224 12.04 4.64 20.93
C GLN A 224 13.14 4.81 19.86
N LEU A 225 13.20 5.99 19.24
CA LEU A 225 14.25 6.30 18.26
C LEU A 225 15.61 6.38 18.96
N LYS A 226 16.66 5.97 18.25
CA LYS A 226 18.04 6.10 18.71
C LYS A 226 18.81 7.00 17.76
N SER A 227 19.68 7.84 18.29
CA SER A 227 20.52 8.74 17.52
C SER A 227 21.90 8.85 18.17
N ASN A 228 22.94 9.06 17.36
CA ASN A 228 24.28 9.41 17.83
C ASN A 228 24.57 10.92 17.73
N ILE A 229 23.54 11.77 17.73
CA ILE A 229 23.68 13.23 17.57
C ILE A 229 24.57 13.90 18.64
N ASP A 230 24.70 13.29 19.82
CA ASP A 230 25.60 13.80 20.85
C ASP A 230 27.09 13.55 20.49
N GLU A 231 27.37 12.62 19.58
CA GLU A 231 28.73 12.25 19.14
C GLU A 231 29.18 12.95 17.85
N ILE A 232 28.27 13.60 17.12
CA ILE A 232 28.63 14.33 15.89
C ILE A 232 29.25 15.69 16.22
N ALA A 233 30.18 16.15 15.41
CA ALA A 233 30.69 17.52 15.45
C ALA A 233 29.84 18.41 14.54
N LEU A 234 29.35 19.53 15.10
CA LEU A 234 28.51 20.49 14.40
C LEU A 234 29.12 21.86 14.57
N GLY A 235 29.24 22.61 13.47
CA GLY A 235 29.56 24.02 13.47
C GLY A 235 28.28 24.85 13.37
N ALA A 236 28.29 26.04 13.97
CA ALA A 236 27.24 27.03 13.79
C ALA A 236 27.84 28.32 13.20
N ASN A 237 27.05 29.08 12.44
CA ASN A 237 27.48 30.38 11.95
C ASN A 237 26.32 31.38 11.92
N PHE A 238 26.62 32.63 12.27
CA PHE A 238 25.69 33.75 12.39
C PHE A 238 26.04 34.86 11.39
N GLN A 239 26.05 34.53 10.09
CA GLN A 239 26.61 35.39 9.04
C GLN A 239 25.90 36.73 8.87
N GLY A 240 24.60 36.80 9.21
CA GLY A 240 23.81 38.03 9.09
C GLY A 240 23.95 38.98 10.28
N GLY A 241 24.68 38.59 11.33
CA GLY A 241 24.79 39.34 12.57
C GLY A 241 23.63 39.08 13.54
N ILE A 242 23.79 39.61 14.76
CA ILE A 242 22.79 39.51 15.82
C ILE A 242 21.97 40.80 15.83
N THR A 243 20.65 40.66 15.84
CA THR A 243 19.70 41.76 16.09
C THR A 243 19.50 41.92 17.59
N LEU A 244 19.76 43.12 18.10
CA LEU A 244 19.53 43.48 19.50
C LEU A 244 18.76 44.79 19.57
N PRO A 245 17.91 45.00 20.59
CA PRO A 245 17.20 46.25 20.78
C PRO A 245 18.17 47.39 21.08
N GLU A 246 17.88 48.59 20.55
CA GLU A 246 18.65 49.80 20.82
C GLU A 246 18.39 50.29 22.26
N ILE A 247 19.42 50.24 23.11
CA ILE A 247 19.37 50.68 24.51
C ILE A 247 20.15 52.00 24.59
N GLU A 248 19.40 53.08 24.79
CA GLU A 248 19.95 54.42 24.95
C GLU A 248 19.51 55.02 26.30
N ILE A 249 20.48 55.27 27.17
CA ILE A 249 20.25 55.92 28.46
C ILE A 249 20.65 57.39 28.35
N ARG A 250 19.68 58.29 28.55
CA ARG A 250 19.91 59.75 28.57
C ARG A 250 19.89 60.30 29.98
N ILE A 251 21.02 60.83 30.45
CA ILE A 251 21.12 61.50 31.77
C ILE A 251 21.69 62.90 31.58
N ASN A 252 20.92 63.93 31.92
CA ASN A 252 21.33 65.34 31.85
C ASN A 252 21.96 65.73 30.49
N GLY A 253 21.38 65.24 29.39
CA GLY A 253 21.86 65.49 28.02
C GLY A 253 23.05 64.64 27.57
N ARG A 254 23.60 63.77 28.43
CA ARG A 254 24.59 62.76 28.04
C ARG A 254 23.88 61.50 27.58
N VAL A 255 24.32 60.96 26.46
CA VAL A 255 23.80 59.72 25.87
C VAL A 255 24.80 58.60 26.13
N ILE A 256 24.35 57.54 26.79
CA ILE A 256 25.10 56.29 26.98
C ILE A 256 24.39 55.22 26.15
N LYS A 257 25.12 54.57 25.25
CA LYS A 257 24.61 53.49 24.40
C LYS A 257 25.20 52.16 24.84
N ALA A 258 24.42 51.08 24.73
CA ALA A 258 24.94 49.73 24.94
C ALA A 258 26.03 49.39 23.90
N ASN A 259 27.02 48.61 24.32
CA ASN A 259 28.12 48.18 23.45
C ASN A 259 27.78 46.85 22.76
N TYR A 260 27.15 46.93 21.60
CA TYR A 260 26.72 45.75 20.84
C TYR A 260 27.89 44.86 20.35
N SER A 261 29.07 45.44 20.14
CA SER A 261 30.26 44.68 19.71
C SER A 261 30.76 43.68 20.77
N GLU A 262 30.60 44.02 22.04
CA GLU A 262 30.99 43.16 23.17
C GLU A 262 29.99 42.00 23.35
N LEU A 263 28.69 42.26 23.18
CA LEU A 263 27.65 41.24 23.15
C LEU A 263 27.83 40.25 21.98
N GLU A 264 28.21 40.75 20.81
CA GLU A 264 28.48 39.91 19.64
C GLU A 264 29.69 38.99 19.88
N ASN A 265 30.76 39.52 20.48
CA ASN A 265 31.92 38.72 20.88
C ASN A 265 31.56 37.69 21.94
N MET A 266 30.75 38.05 22.94
CA MET A 266 30.27 37.09 23.94
C MET A 266 29.46 35.94 23.32
N LEU A 267 28.65 36.20 22.29
CA LEU A 267 27.90 35.15 21.60
C LEU A 267 28.83 34.21 20.82
N LYS A 268 29.85 34.76 20.15
CA LYS A 268 30.91 33.96 19.51
C LYS A 268 31.71 33.15 20.53
N ASP A 269 32.08 33.73 21.66
CA ASP A 269 32.81 33.06 22.74
C ASP A 269 32.01 31.93 23.40
N ASN A 270 30.67 31.94 23.24
CA ASN A 270 29.78 30.90 23.76
C ASN A 270 29.18 30.01 22.65
N GLU A 271 29.71 30.06 21.43
CA GLU A 271 29.23 29.26 20.28
C GLU A 271 29.16 27.77 20.62
N GLU A 272 30.20 27.21 21.24
CA GLU A 272 30.22 25.81 21.67
C GLU A 272 29.06 25.45 22.61
N LYS A 273 28.68 26.36 23.52
CA LYS A 273 27.55 26.14 24.43
C LYS A 273 26.22 26.21 23.70
N ILE A 274 26.09 27.10 22.71
CA ILE A 274 24.91 27.19 21.86
C ILE A 274 24.74 25.91 21.06
N VAL A 275 25.81 25.44 20.41
CA VAL A 275 25.82 24.16 19.67
C VAL A 275 25.47 22.99 20.60
N ALA A 276 26.05 22.94 21.80
CA ALA A 276 25.72 21.89 22.77
C ALA A 276 24.25 21.93 23.21
N ALA A 277 23.68 23.12 23.39
CA ALA A 277 22.25 23.27 23.69
C ALA A 277 21.37 22.80 22.53
N ILE A 278 21.71 23.17 21.29
CA ILE A 278 21.01 22.73 20.08
C ILE A 278 21.06 21.20 19.96
N LYS A 279 22.24 20.59 20.10
CA LYS A 279 22.40 19.12 20.08
C LYS A 279 21.53 18.46 21.12
N LYS A 280 21.56 18.96 22.36
CA LYS A 280 20.73 18.42 23.45
C LYS A 280 19.24 18.52 23.13
N SER A 281 18.78 19.65 22.61
CA SER A 281 17.38 19.84 22.21
C SER A 281 16.98 18.93 21.06
N MET A 282 17.82 18.80 20.02
CA MET A 282 17.58 17.89 18.91
C MET A 282 17.55 16.44 19.39
N ASN A 283 18.47 16.04 20.27
CA ASN A 283 18.52 14.69 20.81
C ASN A 283 17.23 14.37 21.60
N SER A 284 16.83 15.25 22.52
CA SER A 284 15.60 15.07 23.29
C SER A 284 14.36 15.01 22.38
N TRP A 285 14.27 15.86 21.37
CA TRP A 285 13.17 15.78 20.41
C TRP A 285 13.16 14.44 19.66
N VAL A 286 14.31 13.96 19.17
CA VAL A 286 14.41 12.67 18.49
C VAL A 286 14.03 11.52 19.42
N THR A 287 14.54 11.50 20.66
CA THR A 287 14.35 10.37 21.58
C THR A 287 12.97 10.35 22.24
N ASP A 288 12.41 11.52 22.54
CA ASP A 288 11.25 11.65 23.43
C ASP A 288 9.97 11.97 22.65
N ASP A 289 10.03 12.89 21.68
CA ASP A 289 8.84 13.45 21.02
C ASP A 289 8.57 12.84 19.63
N ALA A 290 9.61 12.60 18.84
CA ALA A 290 9.47 12.16 17.45
C ALA A 290 8.73 10.82 17.36
N ALA A 291 9.01 9.88 18.27
CA ALA A 291 8.31 8.60 18.33
C ALA A 291 6.80 8.79 18.59
N ALA A 292 6.44 9.69 19.51
CA ALA A 292 5.04 9.96 19.85
C ALA A 292 4.30 10.58 18.66
N MET A 293 4.91 11.57 18.01
CA MET A 293 4.35 12.24 16.83
C MET A 293 4.13 11.25 15.66
N VAL A 294 5.12 10.39 15.37
CA VAL A 294 4.97 9.40 14.28
C VAL A 294 3.91 8.35 14.63
N ASN A 295 3.84 7.91 15.88
CA ASN A 295 2.79 7.00 16.33
C ASN A 295 1.39 7.64 16.24
N GLU A 296 1.25 8.93 16.54
CA GLU A 296 -0.02 9.65 16.37
C GLU A 296 -0.42 9.71 14.89
N MET A 297 0.51 10.03 13.99
CA MET A 297 0.28 10.03 12.55
C MET A 297 -0.12 8.63 12.04
N ILE A 298 0.60 7.58 12.44
CA ILE A 298 0.29 6.19 12.08
C ILE A 298 -1.08 5.79 12.62
N SER A 299 -1.42 6.16 13.86
CA SER A 299 -2.73 5.88 14.47
C SER A 299 -3.86 6.57 13.69
N GLY A 300 -3.67 7.84 13.31
CA GLY A 300 -4.57 8.58 12.43
C GLY A 300 -4.76 7.87 11.09
N LYS A 301 -3.67 7.54 10.40
CA LYS A 301 -3.71 6.81 9.11
C LYS A 301 -4.31 5.42 9.23
N THR A 302 -4.04 4.70 10.33
CA THR A 302 -4.63 3.38 10.58
C THR A 302 -6.15 3.47 10.73
N LYS A 303 -6.66 4.53 11.41
CA LYS A 303 -8.11 4.82 11.48
C LYS A 303 -8.70 5.19 10.12
N GLU A 304 -7.94 5.88 9.27
CA GLU A 304 -8.32 6.18 7.88
C GLU A 304 -8.25 4.94 6.96
N GLY A 305 -7.63 3.85 7.42
CA GLY A 305 -7.49 2.63 6.65
C GLY A 305 -6.14 2.43 5.98
N LEU A 306 -5.02 2.75 6.64
CA LEU A 306 -3.67 2.52 6.12
C LEU A 306 -3.45 1.14 5.49
N PHE A 307 -4.11 0.12 6.05
CA PHE A 307 -4.01 -1.27 5.65
C PHE A 307 -5.17 -1.76 4.78
N GLN A 308 -5.96 -0.84 4.22
CA GLN A 308 -7.05 -1.16 3.33
C GLN A 308 -6.97 -0.32 2.06
N GLU A 309 -7.35 -0.93 0.94
CA GLU A 309 -7.48 -0.24 -0.34
C GLU A 309 -8.89 -0.48 -0.85
N ILE A 310 -9.51 0.59 -1.37
CA ILE A 310 -10.84 0.54 -1.97
C ILE A 310 -10.77 1.29 -3.30
N ASN A 311 -11.11 0.58 -4.36
CA ASN A 311 -11.07 1.07 -5.72
C ASN A 311 -12.33 0.67 -6.46
N VAL A 312 -12.47 1.23 -7.66
CA VAL A 312 -13.43 0.78 -8.64
C VAL A 312 -12.73 0.07 -9.81
N MET A 313 -13.45 -0.84 -10.44
CA MET A 313 -13.04 -1.51 -11.68
C MET A 313 -14.24 -1.58 -12.63
N ASP A 314 -13.99 -1.56 -13.94
CA ASP A 314 -15.06 -1.82 -14.89
C ASP A 314 -15.51 -3.30 -14.78
N PRO A 315 -16.81 -3.60 -14.86
CA PRO A 315 -17.27 -4.98 -14.98
C PRO A 315 -16.60 -5.73 -16.12
N ALA A 316 -16.50 -7.05 -15.96
CA ALA A 316 -15.98 -7.90 -17.01
C ALA A 316 -17.01 -8.10 -18.12
N GLY A 317 -16.55 -8.18 -19.38
CA GLY A 317 -17.41 -8.52 -20.53
C GLY A 317 -18.37 -7.41 -20.96
N ILE A 318 -18.16 -6.17 -20.52
CA ILE A 318 -18.99 -5.03 -20.96
C ILE A 318 -18.90 -4.89 -22.48
N PRO A 319 -20.04 -4.75 -23.19
CA PRO A 319 -20.03 -4.46 -24.62
C PRO A 319 -19.25 -3.18 -24.95
N GLU A 320 -18.48 -3.22 -26.06
CA GLU A 320 -17.69 -2.07 -26.50
C GLU A 320 -18.54 -0.79 -26.61
N GLY A 321 -18.01 0.32 -26.08
CA GLY A 321 -18.66 1.63 -26.12
C GLY A 321 -19.80 1.83 -25.12
N GLN A 322 -20.13 0.83 -24.29
CA GLN A 322 -21.16 0.98 -23.25
C GLN A 322 -20.56 1.54 -21.94
N ILE A 323 -21.09 2.67 -21.48
CA ILE A 323 -20.77 3.23 -20.16
C ILE A 323 -21.68 2.57 -19.13
N VAL A 324 -21.09 1.91 -18.13
CA VAL A 324 -21.82 1.23 -17.05
C VAL A 324 -21.24 1.64 -15.70
N SER A 325 -22.02 1.49 -14.63
CA SER A 325 -21.53 1.74 -13.27
C SER A 325 -20.41 0.73 -12.95
N PRO A 326 -19.25 1.14 -12.41
CA PRO A 326 -18.18 0.20 -12.12
C PRO A 326 -18.55 -0.73 -10.94
N PHE A 327 -17.78 -1.81 -10.76
CA PHE A 327 -17.76 -2.55 -9.51
C PHE A 327 -16.86 -1.84 -8.51
N GLN A 328 -17.23 -1.90 -7.24
CA GLN A 328 -16.35 -1.54 -6.14
C GLN A 328 -15.63 -2.80 -5.67
N TRP A 329 -14.32 -2.71 -5.51
CA TRP A 329 -13.52 -3.77 -4.90
C TRP A 329 -12.64 -3.18 -3.82
N GLY A 330 -12.21 -4.03 -2.90
CA GLY A 330 -11.18 -3.63 -1.97
C GLY A 330 -10.48 -4.81 -1.35
N ILE A 331 -9.30 -4.53 -0.81
CA ILE A 331 -8.42 -5.47 -0.15
C ILE A 331 -8.01 -4.89 1.20
N LYS A 332 -7.82 -5.75 2.19
CA LYS A 332 -7.33 -5.36 3.51
C LYS A 332 -6.27 -6.32 3.99
N LEU A 333 -5.19 -5.80 4.57
CA LEU A 333 -4.19 -6.62 5.23
C LEU A 333 -4.78 -7.23 6.50
N LYS A 334 -5.00 -8.54 6.45
CA LYS A 334 -5.60 -9.30 7.55
C LYS A 334 -4.57 -9.67 8.60
N ASN A 335 -3.45 -10.21 8.15
CA ASN A 335 -2.33 -10.61 8.98
C ASN A 335 -1.05 -10.69 8.15
N TYR A 336 0.08 -10.85 8.84
CA TYR A 336 1.35 -11.25 8.25
C TYR A 336 1.93 -12.45 8.98
N ASN A 337 2.76 -13.25 8.33
CA ASN A 337 3.57 -14.30 8.95
C ASN A 337 4.84 -14.57 8.13
N PHE A 338 5.62 -15.58 8.53
CA PHE A 338 6.76 -16.06 7.75
C PHE A 338 6.48 -17.47 7.22
N VAL A 339 6.73 -17.67 5.92
CA VAL A 339 6.60 -18.96 5.24
C VAL A 339 7.91 -19.22 4.49
N ASN A 340 8.68 -20.24 4.91
CA ASN A 340 9.98 -20.58 4.32
C ASN A 340 10.88 -19.32 4.15
N ASP A 341 11.12 -18.61 5.26
CA ASP A 341 11.86 -17.34 5.32
C ASP A 341 11.27 -16.13 4.57
N SER A 342 10.22 -16.33 3.77
CA SER A 342 9.50 -15.26 3.07
C SER A 342 8.54 -14.55 4.03
N LEU A 343 8.52 -13.21 4.00
CA LEU A 343 7.50 -12.41 4.68
C LEU A 343 6.20 -12.51 3.86
N HIS A 344 5.20 -13.17 4.43
CA HIS A 344 3.91 -13.36 3.80
C HIS A 344 2.88 -12.40 4.39
N LEU A 345 2.25 -11.62 3.52
CA LEU A 345 1.16 -10.70 3.81
C LEU A 345 -0.15 -11.30 3.28
N THR A 346 -1.10 -11.58 4.17
CA THR A 346 -2.42 -12.07 3.79
C THR A 346 -3.38 -10.89 3.62
N LEU A 347 -3.93 -10.74 2.42
CA LEU A 347 -4.94 -9.74 2.10
C LEU A 347 -6.30 -10.43 1.93
N ASP A 348 -7.26 -10.07 2.77
CA ASP A 348 -8.67 -10.41 2.53
C ASP A 348 -9.24 -9.40 1.52
N GLY A 349 -10.22 -9.81 0.73
CA GLY A 349 -10.79 -8.93 -0.30
C GLY A 349 -12.31 -8.97 -0.35
N TYR A 350 -12.91 -8.01 -1.04
CA TYR A 350 -14.32 -8.04 -1.37
C TYR A 350 -14.56 -7.43 -2.75
N LEU A 351 -15.67 -7.82 -3.37
CA LEU A 351 -16.20 -7.18 -4.56
C LEU A 351 -17.71 -7.01 -4.44
N LYS A 352 -18.18 -5.82 -4.81
CA LYS A 352 -19.56 -5.40 -4.73
C LYS A 352 -20.01 -4.74 -6.03
N ASP A 353 -21.26 -5.02 -6.38
CA ASP A 353 -21.99 -4.31 -7.41
C ASP A 353 -23.01 -3.36 -6.77
N ASP A 354 -22.68 -2.07 -6.73
CA ASP A 354 -23.58 -1.05 -6.18
C ASP A 354 -24.88 -0.89 -6.98
N ALA A 355 -24.89 -1.25 -8.27
CA ALA A 355 -26.07 -1.13 -9.13
C ALA A 355 -27.12 -2.23 -8.88
N LYS A 356 -26.69 -3.41 -8.41
CA LYS A 356 -27.57 -4.58 -8.18
C LYS A 356 -27.76 -4.94 -6.70
N GLY A 357 -26.95 -4.38 -5.80
CA GLY A 357 -27.01 -4.66 -4.36
C GLY A 357 -26.33 -5.98 -3.98
N SER A 358 -26.57 -6.44 -2.74
CA SER A 358 -25.89 -7.62 -2.20
C SER A 358 -26.30 -8.91 -2.94
N THR A 359 -25.32 -9.59 -3.53
CA THR A 359 -25.48 -10.90 -4.16
C THR A 359 -24.77 -11.96 -3.31
N PRO A 360 -25.45 -13.05 -2.90
CA PRO A 360 -24.80 -14.16 -2.20
C PRO A 360 -23.66 -14.78 -3.02
N PHE A 361 -22.57 -15.16 -2.35
CA PHE A 361 -21.44 -15.85 -2.97
C PHE A 361 -21.18 -17.18 -2.26
N SER A 362 -21.06 -18.27 -3.02
CA SER A 362 -20.88 -19.60 -2.45
C SER A 362 -19.43 -19.80 -2.00
N ARG A 363 -19.25 -20.34 -0.79
CA ARG A 363 -17.92 -20.70 -0.25
C ARG A 363 -17.22 -21.79 -1.06
N ASP A 364 -17.97 -22.63 -1.77
CA ASP A 364 -17.40 -23.70 -2.59
C ASP A 364 -16.59 -23.13 -3.77
N LEU A 365 -16.95 -21.93 -4.23
CA LEU A 365 -16.27 -21.21 -5.31
C LEU A 365 -14.97 -20.52 -4.87
N MET A 366 -14.61 -20.60 -3.59
CA MET A 366 -13.51 -19.84 -2.98
C MET A 366 -12.49 -20.76 -2.34
N ALA A 367 -11.19 -20.49 -2.49
CA ALA A 367 -10.19 -21.16 -1.67
C ALA A 367 -10.32 -20.67 -0.23
N LEU A 368 -10.59 -21.59 0.71
CA LEU A 368 -10.74 -21.26 2.14
C LEU A 368 -9.43 -21.47 2.91
N GLN A 369 -8.50 -22.21 2.34
CA GLN A 369 -7.17 -22.46 2.90
C GLN A 369 -6.15 -21.56 2.18
N PRO A 370 -5.10 -21.10 2.87
CA PRO A 370 -3.99 -20.41 2.24
C PRO A 370 -3.23 -21.37 1.29
N PRO A 371 -2.40 -20.85 0.37
CA PRO A 371 -1.53 -21.68 -0.46
C PRO A 371 -0.64 -22.64 0.34
N VAL A 372 -0.21 -23.75 -0.26
CA VAL A 372 0.70 -24.68 0.39
C VAL A 372 2.12 -24.08 0.44
N PRO A 373 2.80 -24.07 1.61
CA PRO A 373 4.10 -23.40 1.78
C PRO A 373 5.18 -23.74 0.75
N HIS A 374 5.28 -25.00 0.31
CA HIS A 374 6.33 -25.43 -0.63
C HIS A 374 6.11 -24.94 -2.07
N ARG A 375 4.97 -24.32 -2.38
CA ARG A 375 4.69 -23.69 -3.68
C ARG A 375 5.16 -22.24 -3.75
N VAL A 376 5.62 -21.68 -2.64
CA VAL A 376 6.27 -20.38 -2.60
C VAL A 376 7.72 -20.57 -3.05
N SER A 377 8.05 -20.10 -4.25
CA SER A 377 9.41 -20.17 -4.78
C SER A 377 10.30 -19.18 -4.04
N GLU A 378 11.41 -19.66 -3.46
CA GLU A 378 12.41 -18.81 -2.79
C GLU A 378 13.36 -18.12 -3.80
N HIS A 379 13.31 -18.50 -5.07
CA HIS A 379 14.25 -18.03 -6.10
C HIS A 379 13.85 -16.69 -6.73
N HIS A 380 12.58 -16.30 -6.60
CA HIS A 380 12.05 -15.04 -7.14
C HIS A 380 12.02 -13.95 -6.07
N ASP A 381 11.82 -12.69 -6.45
CA ASP A 381 11.72 -11.61 -5.47
C ASP A 381 10.36 -11.63 -4.73
N PHE A 382 9.28 -11.89 -5.47
CA PHE A 382 7.93 -11.91 -4.95
C PHE A 382 7.16 -13.12 -5.49
N VAL A 383 6.23 -13.61 -4.68
CA VAL A 383 5.17 -14.53 -5.14
C VAL A 383 3.83 -13.90 -4.79
N LEU A 384 2.94 -13.79 -5.77
CA LEU A 384 1.55 -13.41 -5.54
C LEU A 384 0.67 -14.66 -5.62
N SER A 385 -0.24 -14.84 -4.67
CA SER A 385 -1.26 -15.87 -4.74
C SER A 385 -2.63 -15.24 -4.91
N VAL A 386 -3.34 -15.58 -5.99
CA VAL A 386 -4.70 -15.08 -6.25
C VAL A 386 -5.71 -16.18 -6.01
N ASN A 387 -6.65 -15.92 -5.10
CA ASN A 387 -7.71 -16.87 -4.74
C ASN A 387 -8.70 -17.07 -5.90
N GLN A 388 -9.04 -18.32 -6.24
CA GLN A 388 -10.08 -18.60 -7.24
C GLN A 388 -11.42 -17.89 -6.96
N GLY A 389 -11.72 -17.67 -5.67
CA GLY A 389 -12.92 -16.96 -5.23
C GLY A 389 -12.96 -15.52 -5.70
N PHE A 390 -11.80 -14.85 -5.76
CA PHE A 390 -11.69 -13.47 -6.23
C PHE A 390 -12.10 -13.38 -7.71
N VAL A 391 -11.56 -14.27 -8.55
CA VAL A 391 -11.89 -14.37 -9.97
C VAL A 391 -13.36 -14.77 -10.17
N ASN A 392 -13.82 -15.83 -9.49
CA ASN A 392 -15.20 -16.31 -9.58
C ASN A 392 -16.23 -15.26 -9.16
N ARG A 393 -15.88 -14.38 -8.21
CA ARG A 393 -16.76 -13.29 -7.80
C ARG A 393 -16.94 -12.26 -8.91
N ILE A 394 -15.87 -11.89 -9.61
CA ILE A 394 -15.93 -10.97 -10.76
C ILE A 394 -16.81 -11.55 -11.87
N VAL A 395 -16.61 -12.83 -12.19
CA VAL A 395 -17.41 -13.54 -13.21
C VAL A 395 -18.88 -13.58 -12.81
N GLN A 396 -19.19 -13.88 -11.55
CA GLN A 396 -20.56 -13.91 -11.04
C GLN A 396 -21.25 -12.55 -11.15
N LEU A 397 -20.60 -11.47 -10.70
CA LEU A 397 -21.20 -10.13 -10.73
C LEU A 397 -21.45 -9.67 -12.18
N SER A 398 -20.53 -9.97 -13.08
CA SER A 398 -20.64 -9.62 -14.50
C SER A 398 -21.73 -10.44 -15.21
N TYR A 399 -21.83 -11.74 -14.91
CA TYR A 399 -22.92 -12.59 -15.36
C TYR A 399 -24.28 -12.06 -14.87
N ASN A 400 -24.39 -11.62 -13.61
CA ASN A 400 -25.64 -11.07 -13.06
C ASN A 400 -26.08 -9.77 -13.74
N ARG A 401 -25.14 -9.03 -14.34
CA ARG A 401 -25.44 -7.88 -15.20
C ARG A 401 -25.77 -8.24 -16.65
N GLY A 402 -25.61 -9.51 -17.00
CA GLY A 402 -25.96 -10.09 -18.28
C GLY A 402 -24.87 -10.03 -19.34
N TYR A 403 -23.65 -9.64 -18.97
CA TYR A 403 -22.52 -9.48 -19.89
C TYR A 403 -22.01 -10.80 -20.47
N PHE A 404 -22.35 -11.91 -19.83
CA PHE A 404 -22.03 -13.26 -20.31
C PHE A 404 -23.27 -14.05 -20.72
N ASN A 405 -24.49 -13.48 -20.70
CA ASN A 405 -25.71 -14.30 -20.84
C ASN A 405 -25.83 -14.99 -22.19
N THR A 406 -25.38 -14.32 -23.25
CA THR A 406 -25.46 -14.83 -24.62
C THR A 406 -24.20 -14.48 -25.38
N PHE A 407 -23.78 -15.36 -26.27
CA PHE A 407 -22.75 -15.04 -27.25
C PHE A 407 -23.22 -15.51 -28.63
N ASP A 408 -22.86 -14.72 -29.64
CA ASP A 408 -23.11 -15.04 -31.04
C ASP A 408 -21.89 -15.70 -31.64
N THR A 409 -22.14 -16.72 -32.43
CA THR A 409 -21.09 -17.42 -33.20
C THR A 409 -20.94 -16.80 -34.58
N GLU A 410 -19.78 -16.99 -35.22
CA GLU A 410 -19.56 -16.56 -36.62
C GLU A 410 -20.59 -17.13 -37.60
N ASP A 411 -21.19 -18.27 -37.26
CA ASP A 411 -22.25 -18.93 -38.04
C ASP A 411 -23.66 -18.29 -37.83
N GLY A 412 -23.77 -17.26 -36.98
CA GLY A 412 -25.03 -16.57 -36.66
C GLY A 412 -25.96 -17.32 -35.69
N GLU A 413 -25.47 -18.40 -35.03
CA GLU A 413 -26.19 -19.04 -33.94
C GLU A 413 -25.88 -18.35 -32.60
N THR A 414 -26.92 -18.00 -31.86
CA THR A 414 -26.82 -17.49 -30.47
C THR A 414 -26.91 -18.63 -29.48
N TYR A 415 -25.98 -18.67 -28.54
CA TYR A 415 -25.99 -19.61 -27.43
C TYR A 415 -26.18 -18.86 -26.13
N THR A 416 -26.89 -19.48 -25.19
CA THR A 416 -27.14 -18.89 -23.87
C THR A 416 -26.33 -19.64 -22.83
N ILE A 417 -25.59 -18.92 -22.01
CA ILE A 417 -25.00 -19.50 -20.80
C ILE A 417 -26.12 -19.69 -19.78
N ALA A 418 -26.33 -20.94 -19.35
CA ALA A 418 -27.42 -21.26 -18.42
C ALA A 418 -27.05 -21.00 -16.95
N LYS A 419 -25.75 -21.03 -16.63
CA LYS A 419 -25.19 -20.82 -15.29
C LYS A 419 -23.85 -20.10 -15.37
N VAL A 420 -23.58 -19.23 -14.40
CA VAL A 420 -22.28 -18.56 -14.19
C VAL A 420 -21.12 -19.55 -14.42
N PRO A 421 -20.15 -19.24 -15.30
CA PRO A 421 -18.94 -20.04 -15.45
C PRO A 421 -18.10 -20.05 -14.15
N GLU A 422 -17.49 -21.18 -13.83
CA GLU A 422 -16.81 -21.39 -12.54
C GLU A 422 -15.37 -21.89 -12.74
N PHE A 423 -14.39 -21.12 -12.28
CA PHE A 423 -12.99 -21.56 -12.15
C PHE A 423 -12.85 -22.52 -10.96
N LYS A 424 -12.27 -23.69 -11.24
CA LYS A 424 -11.99 -24.76 -10.28
C LYS A 424 -10.49 -25.01 -10.26
N LEU A 425 -9.80 -24.32 -9.36
CA LEU A 425 -8.36 -24.45 -9.13
C LEU A 425 -8.05 -25.41 -7.97
N LYS A 426 -9.01 -25.65 -7.08
CA LYS A 426 -8.86 -26.59 -5.95
C LYS A 426 -8.57 -28.01 -6.43
N ASN A 427 -7.66 -28.68 -5.73
CA ASN A 427 -7.14 -30.01 -6.02
C ASN A 427 -6.52 -30.11 -7.42
N ALA A 428 -6.13 -28.97 -8.02
CA ALA A 428 -5.41 -29.00 -9.27
C ALA A 428 -3.95 -29.41 -9.03
N ASP A 429 -3.45 -30.34 -9.84
CA ASP A 429 -2.07 -30.81 -9.85
C ASP A 429 -1.69 -31.31 -11.26
N GLU A 430 -0.51 -31.91 -11.41
CA GLU A 430 -0.03 -32.46 -12.69
C GLU A 430 -0.92 -33.57 -13.28
N HIS A 431 -1.78 -34.20 -12.47
CA HIS A 431 -2.65 -35.31 -12.87
C HIS A 431 -4.13 -34.91 -12.93
N SER A 432 -4.51 -33.82 -12.28
CA SER A 432 -5.83 -33.21 -12.36
C SER A 432 -5.66 -31.71 -12.63
N PRO A 433 -5.64 -31.27 -13.90
CA PRO A 433 -5.43 -29.86 -14.21
C PRO A 433 -6.57 -28.97 -13.70
N ALA A 434 -6.27 -27.68 -13.59
CA ALA A 434 -7.26 -26.64 -13.30
C ALA A 434 -8.37 -26.64 -14.35
N ARG A 435 -9.60 -26.25 -13.95
CA ARG A 435 -10.77 -26.38 -14.83
C ARG A 435 -11.63 -25.13 -14.87
N LEU A 436 -12.30 -24.91 -16.00
CA LEU A 436 -13.40 -23.97 -16.15
C LEU A 436 -14.69 -24.75 -16.43
N GLY A 437 -15.62 -24.69 -15.49
CA GLY A 437 -16.94 -25.31 -15.64
C GLY A 437 -17.92 -24.39 -16.36
N VAL A 438 -18.61 -24.93 -17.36
CA VAL A 438 -19.58 -24.21 -18.20
C VAL A 438 -20.87 -25.01 -18.29
N GLU A 439 -22.01 -24.33 -18.14
CA GLU A 439 -23.33 -24.87 -18.47
C GLU A 439 -23.94 -24.06 -19.63
N LEU A 440 -24.14 -24.72 -20.78
CA LEU A 440 -24.77 -24.11 -21.95
C LEU A 440 -26.23 -24.54 -22.07
N GLU A 441 -27.10 -23.60 -22.40
CA GLU A 441 -28.47 -23.86 -22.83
C GLU A 441 -28.54 -23.89 -24.36
N TYR A 442 -29.09 -24.97 -24.90
CA TYR A 442 -29.15 -25.19 -26.35
C TYR A 442 -30.49 -25.78 -26.80
N THR A 443 -31.04 -25.25 -27.89
CA THR A 443 -32.25 -25.78 -28.51
C THR A 443 -31.89 -26.79 -29.61
N VAL A 444 -32.16 -28.07 -29.35
CA VAL A 444 -31.88 -29.14 -30.32
C VAL A 444 -32.86 -29.05 -31.50
N THR A 445 -32.33 -28.88 -32.71
CA THR A 445 -33.11 -28.88 -33.95
C THR A 445 -33.07 -30.23 -34.70
N GLY A 446 -34.00 -30.40 -35.65
CA GLY A 446 -34.11 -31.58 -36.53
C GLY A 446 -34.66 -32.84 -35.83
N VAL A 447 -34.37 -34.02 -36.39
CA VAL A 447 -34.88 -35.32 -35.89
C VAL A 447 -34.51 -35.56 -34.42
N GLY A 448 -33.35 -35.06 -33.98
CA GLY A 448 -32.91 -35.15 -32.58
C GLY A 448 -33.81 -34.42 -31.57
N ALA A 449 -34.58 -33.41 -32.00
CA ALA A 449 -35.54 -32.70 -31.15
C ALA A 449 -36.66 -33.62 -30.60
N THR A 450 -36.94 -34.72 -31.31
CA THR A 450 -37.95 -35.69 -30.89
C THR A 450 -37.51 -36.50 -29.66
N LEU A 451 -36.20 -36.55 -29.37
CA LEU A 451 -35.59 -37.36 -28.30
C LEU A 451 -35.36 -36.60 -27.00
N VAL A 452 -35.52 -35.27 -27.01
CA VAL A 452 -35.24 -34.38 -25.88
C VAL A 452 -36.40 -33.44 -25.59
N ASN A 453 -36.41 -32.88 -24.38
CA ASN A 453 -37.24 -31.75 -23.98
C ASN A 453 -36.38 -30.49 -24.15
N ASN A 454 -36.65 -29.69 -25.19
CA ASN A 454 -35.94 -28.45 -25.44
C ASN A 454 -36.41 -27.31 -24.51
N PRO A 455 -35.53 -26.34 -24.18
CA PRO A 455 -34.08 -26.38 -24.43
C PRO A 455 -33.39 -27.39 -23.50
N ILE A 456 -32.26 -27.95 -23.95
CA ILE A 456 -31.43 -28.83 -23.12
C ILE A 456 -30.31 -28.03 -22.47
N ARG A 457 -29.78 -28.53 -21.35
CA ARG A 457 -28.57 -28.00 -20.73
C ARG A 457 -27.42 -28.98 -20.78
N ILE A 458 -26.27 -28.49 -21.20
CA ILE A 458 -25.06 -29.27 -21.39
C ILE A 458 -24.00 -28.72 -20.43
N ASN A 459 -23.57 -29.55 -19.50
CA ASN A 459 -22.50 -29.28 -18.57
C ASN A 459 -21.20 -29.89 -19.09
N PHE A 460 -20.10 -29.15 -19.00
CA PHE A 460 -18.76 -29.67 -19.26
C PHE A 460 -17.72 -28.78 -18.56
N ASP A 461 -16.57 -29.37 -18.28
CA ASP A 461 -15.38 -28.71 -17.78
C ASP A 461 -14.33 -28.67 -18.90
N MET A 462 -13.58 -27.57 -18.98
CA MET A 462 -12.38 -27.45 -19.80
C MET A 462 -11.15 -27.39 -18.92
N PHE A 463 -10.09 -28.07 -19.31
CA PHE A 463 -8.81 -27.96 -18.65
C PHE A 463 -8.11 -26.67 -19.05
N LEU A 464 -7.48 -26.04 -18.06
CA LEU A 464 -6.82 -24.76 -18.18
C LEU A 464 -5.32 -24.91 -17.97
N ASP A 465 -4.56 -24.08 -18.68
CA ASP A 465 -3.15 -23.83 -18.45
C ASP A 465 -2.91 -22.32 -18.34
N PHE A 466 -1.84 -21.94 -17.64
CA PHE A 466 -1.51 -20.55 -17.29
C PHE A 466 -0.08 -20.19 -17.71
N PRO A 467 0.28 -20.29 -19.01
CA PRO A 467 1.63 -20.00 -19.44
C PRO A 467 1.95 -18.50 -19.30
N VAL A 468 3.22 -18.21 -19.04
CA VAL A 468 3.76 -16.85 -19.07
C VAL A 468 4.47 -16.63 -20.40
N GLU A 469 3.98 -15.69 -21.19
CA GLU A 469 4.55 -15.31 -22.48
C GLU A 469 4.69 -13.77 -22.52
N ASP A 470 5.86 -13.28 -22.93
CA ASP A 470 6.16 -11.83 -23.01
C ASP A 470 5.88 -11.05 -21.70
N GLY A 471 6.08 -11.69 -20.54
CA GLY A 471 5.86 -11.08 -19.23
C GLY A 471 4.39 -10.97 -18.82
N GLN A 472 3.47 -11.60 -19.56
CA GLN A 472 2.05 -11.66 -19.27
C GLN A 472 1.59 -13.10 -19.06
N ILE A 473 0.64 -13.30 -18.15
CA ILE A 473 0.03 -14.62 -17.93
C ILE A 473 -1.14 -14.76 -18.90
N LYS A 474 -1.16 -15.82 -19.69
CA LYS A 474 -2.31 -16.20 -20.52
C LYS A 474 -3.16 -17.23 -19.80
N ILE A 475 -4.45 -17.29 -20.13
CA ILE A 475 -5.31 -18.41 -19.75
C ILE A 475 -5.63 -19.18 -21.02
N ILE A 476 -5.18 -20.42 -21.12
CA ILE A 476 -5.37 -21.25 -22.30
C ILE A 476 -6.23 -22.46 -21.96
N ALA A 477 -7.25 -22.74 -22.77
CA ALA A 477 -7.95 -24.01 -22.71
C ALA A 477 -7.13 -25.09 -23.44
N THR A 478 -6.79 -26.16 -22.75
CA THR A 478 -5.95 -27.24 -23.31
C THR A 478 -6.78 -28.38 -23.87
N GLU A 479 -7.86 -28.75 -23.18
CA GLU A 479 -8.81 -29.76 -23.64
C GLU A 479 -10.16 -29.68 -22.93
N ILE A 480 -11.12 -30.46 -23.41
CA ILE A 480 -12.42 -30.66 -22.77
C ILE A 480 -12.35 -31.96 -21.96
N ASP A 481 -12.75 -31.91 -20.69
CA ASP A 481 -12.93 -33.09 -19.86
C ASP A 481 -14.13 -33.89 -20.38
N MET A 482 -13.87 -34.90 -21.20
CA MET A 482 -14.92 -35.70 -21.84
C MET A 482 -15.78 -36.48 -20.85
N ASP A 483 -15.28 -36.73 -19.63
CA ASP A 483 -16.03 -37.40 -18.58
C ASP A 483 -16.99 -36.46 -17.87
N SER A 484 -16.65 -35.16 -17.79
CA SER A 484 -17.54 -34.11 -17.28
C SER A 484 -18.73 -33.81 -18.19
N VAL A 485 -18.64 -34.12 -19.50
CA VAL A 485 -19.70 -33.81 -20.49
C VAL A 485 -20.99 -34.54 -20.15
N HIS A 486 -22.00 -33.78 -19.73
CA HIS A 486 -23.28 -34.32 -19.27
C HIS A 486 -24.49 -33.50 -19.74
N VAL A 487 -25.57 -34.20 -20.11
CA VAL A 487 -26.91 -33.62 -20.28
C VAL A 487 -27.82 -34.20 -19.22
N ASP A 488 -28.42 -33.30 -18.46
CA ASP A 488 -29.27 -33.62 -17.33
C ASP A 488 -30.46 -34.52 -17.76
N LYS A 489 -30.71 -35.62 -17.06
CA LYS A 489 -31.68 -36.65 -17.49
C LYS A 489 -33.10 -36.11 -17.70
N LYS A 490 -33.48 -35.01 -17.02
CA LYS A 490 -34.79 -34.35 -17.16
C LYS A 490 -35.04 -33.80 -18.56
N TYR A 491 -33.97 -33.50 -19.31
CA TYR A 491 -34.03 -33.04 -20.69
C TYR A 491 -34.10 -34.18 -21.71
N ILE A 492 -33.99 -35.43 -21.29
CA ILE A 492 -34.00 -36.60 -22.18
C ILE A 492 -35.35 -37.30 -22.06
N LYS A 493 -36.09 -37.40 -23.16
CA LYS A 493 -37.40 -38.06 -23.16
C LYS A 493 -37.24 -39.54 -22.81
N ARG A 494 -38.26 -40.12 -22.20
CA ARG A 494 -38.35 -41.57 -21.95
C ARG A 494 -39.13 -42.23 -23.09
N PHE A 495 -38.63 -43.34 -23.62
CA PHE A 495 -39.38 -44.18 -24.54
C PHE A 495 -40.21 -45.18 -23.74
N LEU A 496 -41.53 -45.20 -23.97
CA LEU A 496 -42.48 -46.20 -23.43
C LEU A 496 -42.30 -46.47 -21.91
N GLY A 497 -42.10 -45.41 -21.12
CA GLY A 497 -42.11 -45.48 -19.65
C GLY A 497 -40.91 -46.16 -18.95
N LEU A 498 -40.09 -46.95 -19.66
CA LEU A 498 -39.09 -47.83 -19.03
C LEU A 498 -37.63 -47.63 -19.49
N MET A 499 -37.37 -47.04 -20.67
CA MET A 499 -35.99 -46.81 -21.15
C MET A 499 -35.75 -45.33 -21.47
N SER A 500 -34.72 -44.73 -20.85
CA SER A 500 -34.27 -43.38 -21.18
C SER A 500 -33.49 -43.40 -22.50
N TRP A 501 -33.73 -42.41 -23.37
CA TRP A 501 -32.91 -42.19 -24.57
C TRP A 501 -31.47 -41.72 -24.23
N SER A 502 -31.04 -41.77 -22.97
CA SER A 502 -29.69 -41.37 -22.55
C SER A 502 -28.60 -42.14 -23.27
N GLY A 503 -28.84 -43.43 -23.56
CA GLY A 503 -27.93 -44.27 -24.33
C GLY A 503 -27.78 -43.87 -25.81
N VAL A 504 -28.64 -42.98 -26.32
CA VAL A 504 -28.58 -42.45 -27.70
C VAL A 504 -28.14 -40.98 -27.71
N VAL A 505 -28.66 -40.16 -26.78
CA VAL A 505 -28.36 -38.73 -26.69
C VAL A 505 -26.93 -38.49 -26.20
N MET A 506 -26.49 -39.14 -25.13
CA MET A 506 -25.16 -38.89 -24.54
C MET A 506 -24.00 -39.25 -25.48
N PRO A 507 -24.00 -40.39 -26.20
CA PRO A 507 -22.94 -40.67 -27.18
C PRO A 507 -22.87 -39.65 -28.31
N GLN A 508 -24.00 -39.11 -28.76
CA GLN A 508 -24.01 -38.07 -29.80
C GLN A 508 -23.46 -36.74 -29.27
N VAL A 509 -23.81 -36.34 -28.05
CA VAL A 509 -23.25 -35.15 -27.40
C VAL A 509 -21.74 -35.33 -27.22
N ARG A 510 -21.29 -36.43 -26.62
CA ARG A 510 -19.85 -36.72 -26.43
C ARG A 510 -19.08 -36.77 -27.75
N LYS A 511 -19.65 -37.35 -28.82
CA LYS A 511 -19.00 -37.34 -30.14
C LYS A 511 -18.76 -35.91 -30.65
N ARG A 512 -19.67 -34.98 -30.39
CA ARG A 512 -19.52 -33.58 -30.82
C ARG A 512 -18.47 -32.82 -30.03
N PHE A 513 -18.43 -33.00 -28.72
CA PHE A 513 -17.37 -32.44 -27.89
C PHE A 513 -15.99 -33.02 -28.27
N LYS A 514 -15.93 -34.32 -28.58
CA LYS A 514 -14.71 -34.94 -29.13
C LYS A 514 -14.30 -34.32 -30.47
N ASP A 515 -15.25 -34.03 -31.35
CA ASP A 515 -14.94 -33.37 -32.63
C ASP A 515 -14.41 -31.94 -32.42
N ALA A 516 -14.91 -31.22 -31.41
CA ALA A 516 -14.52 -29.85 -31.05
C ALA A 516 -13.23 -29.76 -30.20
N GLN A 517 -12.74 -30.90 -29.69
CA GLN A 517 -11.56 -30.95 -28.81
C GLN A 517 -10.30 -30.38 -29.48
N ASN A 518 -10.16 -30.57 -30.79
CA ASN A 518 -9.04 -30.00 -31.56
C ASN A 518 -9.08 -28.48 -31.64
N ASP A 519 -10.27 -27.90 -31.60
CA ASP A 519 -10.44 -26.47 -31.76
C ASP A 519 -10.39 -25.73 -30.41
N VAL A 520 -10.73 -26.42 -29.31
CA VAL A 520 -10.51 -25.93 -27.94
C VAL A 520 -9.03 -25.96 -27.57
N ARG A 521 -8.27 -26.93 -28.07
CA ARG A 521 -6.87 -27.09 -27.72
C ARG A 521 -6.04 -25.90 -28.18
N GLY A 522 -5.47 -25.17 -27.22
CA GLY A 522 -4.67 -23.96 -27.48
C GLY A 522 -5.53 -22.71 -27.66
N MET A 523 -6.82 -22.79 -27.36
CA MET A 523 -7.70 -21.63 -27.39
C MET A 523 -7.30 -20.69 -26.26
N ILE A 524 -6.97 -19.45 -26.60
CA ILE A 524 -6.66 -18.42 -25.62
C ILE A 524 -7.97 -17.87 -25.08
N LEU A 525 -8.18 -18.08 -23.79
CA LEU A 525 -9.31 -17.54 -23.06
C LEU A 525 -9.02 -16.10 -22.66
N ALA A 526 -7.82 -15.83 -22.16
CA ALA A 526 -7.36 -14.48 -21.91
C ALA A 526 -5.91 -14.33 -22.32
N ASP A 527 -5.64 -13.26 -23.06
CA ASP A 527 -4.29 -12.93 -23.50
C ASP A 527 -3.46 -12.29 -22.38
N GLU A 528 -4.09 -11.78 -21.32
CA GLU A 528 -3.42 -11.11 -20.22
C GLU A 528 -4.19 -11.29 -18.90
N PHE A 529 -3.53 -11.79 -17.87
CA PHE A 529 -3.99 -11.68 -16.48
C PHE A 529 -3.47 -10.35 -15.90
N PRO A 530 -4.33 -9.54 -15.29
CA PRO A 530 -4.05 -8.14 -15.02
C PRO A 530 -3.29 -8.03 -13.71
N ILE A 531 -1.98 -8.00 -13.86
CA ILE A 531 -1.06 -7.65 -12.78
C ILE A 531 -0.52 -6.28 -13.12
N PRO A 532 -0.42 -5.35 -12.16
CA PRO A 532 0.23 -4.07 -12.40
C PRO A 532 1.62 -4.29 -12.99
N GLU A 533 1.96 -3.57 -14.05
CA GLU A 533 3.32 -3.58 -14.62
C GLU A 533 4.37 -3.05 -13.63
N SER A 534 3.94 -2.34 -12.59
CA SER A 534 4.79 -1.88 -11.49
C SER A 534 4.06 -1.84 -10.15
N MET A 535 4.80 -1.99 -9.05
CA MET A 535 4.32 -1.77 -7.68
C MET A 535 5.23 -0.75 -6.99
N ALA A 536 4.66 0.33 -6.46
CA ALA A 536 5.42 1.43 -5.84
C ALA A 536 6.58 1.94 -6.74
N GLY A 537 6.34 2.07 -8.05
CA GLY A 537 7.35 2.50 -9.01
C GLY A 537 8.47 1.48 -9.30
N ILE A 538 8.31 0.23 -8.87
CA ILE A 538 9.19 -0.89 -9.22
C ILE A 538 8.56 -1.67 -10.37
N PRO A 539 9.20 -1.77 -11.55
CA PRO A 539 8.74 -2.64 -12.62
C PRO A 539 8.68 -4.10 -12.15
N LEU A 540 7.55 -4.76 -12.41
CA LEU A 540 7.35 -6.17 -12.14
C LEU A 540 7.59 -6.97 -13.42
N ASN A 541 8.37 -8.03 -13.32
CA ASN A 541 8.57 -9.00 -14.40
C ASN A 541 7.97 -10.34 -13.96
N ILE A 542 6.86 -10.73 -14.59
CA ILE A 542 6.24 -12.02 -14.33
C ILE A 542 7.09 -13.11 -14.97
N VAL A 543 7.50 -14.11 -14.19
CA VAL A 543 8.40 -15.17 -14.64
C VAL A 543 7.65 -16.46 -14.90
N GLU A 544 6.81 -16.87 -13.96
CA GLU A 544 6.04 -18.11 -14.06
C GLU A 544 4.72 -18.00 -13.28
N ALA A 545 3.74 -18.80 -13.69
CA ALA A 545 2.48 -18.94 -12.99
C ALA A 545 2.13 -20.43 -12.85
N GLN A 546 1.64 -20.83 -11.68
CA GLN A 546 1.26 -22.21 -11.39
C GLN A 546 0.06 -22.27 -10.47
N VAL A 547 -0.73 -23.35 -10.56
CA VAL A 547 -1.88 -23.52 -9.68
C VAL A 547 -1.47 -24.27 -8.41
N ASP A 548 -1.86 -23.72 -7.27
CA ASP A 548 -1.74 -24.36 -5.97
C ASP A 548 -2.99 -25.22 -5.67
N PRO A 549 -2.83 -26.43 -5.12
CA PRO A 549 -3.93 -27.36 -4.89
C PRO A 549 -4.97 -26.84 -3.88
N ASN A 550 -4.69 -25.82 -3.07
CA ASN A 550 -5.70 -25.20 -2.22
C ASN A 550 -6.63 -24.23 -2.99
N GLY A 551 -6.36 -24.00 -4.29
CA GLY A 551 -7.20 -23.23 -5.20
C GLY A 551 -6.73 -21.80 -5.43
N HIS A 552 -5.41 -21.59 -5.48
CA HIS A 552 -4.80 -20.30 -5.78
C HIS A 552 -4.01 -20.36 -7.09
N LEU A 553 -4.00 -19.26 -7.83
CA LEU A 553 -3.02 -19.03 -8.89
C LEU A 553 -1.80 -18.37 -8.26
N MET A 554 -0.68 -19.09 -8.21
CA MET A 554 0.62 -18.60 -7.73
C MET A 554 1.36 -17.98 -8.90
N ILE A 555 1.89 -16.78 -8.70
CA ILE A 555 2.52 -15.96 -9.73
C ILE A 555 3.86 -15.51 -9.19
N ASN A 556 4.94 -15.94 -9.82
CA ASN A 556 6.29 -15.63 -9.40
C ASN A 556 6.82 -14.43 -10.20
N ILE A 557 7.38 -13.47 -9.47
CA ILE A 557 7.70 -12.14 -9.98
C ILE A 557 9.11 -11.75 -9.56
N ASP A 558 9.88 -11.27 -10.52
CA ASP A 558 11.17 -10.64 -10.30
C ASP A 558 11.07 -9.13 -10.54
N THR A 559 11.95 -8.38 -9.89
CA THR A 559 12.00 -6.92 -9.96
C THR A 559 13.37 -6.44 -10.44
N GLN A 560 13.34 -5.32 -11.15
CA GLN A 560 14.53 -4.58 -11.57
C GLN A 560 14.99 -3.57 -10.52
N LEU A 561 14.82 -3.88 -9.23
CA LEU A 561 15.38 -3.05 -8.18
C LEU A 561 16.89 -3.32 -8.09
N ASP A 562 17.69 -2.34 -8.53
CA ASP A 562 19.14 -2.32 -8.39
C ASP A 562 19.59 -1.85 -7.00
#